data_AF-A0A0B6ZFZ4-F1
#
_entry.id   AF-A0A0B6ZFZ4-F1
#
_cell.length_a   1.000
_cell.length_b   1.000
_cell.length_c   1.000
_cell.angle_alpha   90.00
_cell.angle_beta   90.00
_cell.angle_gamma   90.00
#
_symmetry.space_group_name_H-M   'P 1'
#
loop_
_entity.id
_entity.type
_entity.pdbx_description
1 polymer ?
#
loop_
_entity_poly.entity_id
_entity_poly.type
_entity_poly.pdbx_seq_one_letter_code
_entity_poly.pdbx_strand_id
1 'polypeptide(L)'
;SEMASNTQDNFLMELLKLRKNWRLKKVHNTILGELSYKSAGSRFWQGGTFEVLKTSDLAAEGEVSNRKSSLDVSIPSELEGVAYIQVEVKTVADLMDLTSATLKMPAGLGTVSSDAYWQQKLEVAQNVLFCKELFAQLAREAVQVKGTTPHMVVGNQILTNVFPGIQLSIVLCHYTGKEKKVNLAPHKLEHNHVLEHSLHQLLREVHDRNLNYSPPHPVNAMLGMSKRRRLAGPRAMSRSELWDMAQNESLLEQILKQTKHAVLRIRTMHVIDQLAINIQDPQICAHWSCLNSSLESSVRITITSYCYENCKTPLVLLIGIDTIKVVMKDGRVCTLLFEDSELRDLIQWQICQHHAQSIQTLAKMQGWQVLSAIVNSGHGDMESYGTTSNVVLTSPKGNIILAFHSNPVSGNKLAIKKLDPVLESHTSPAVTSSKFTSLAGDFQEINLDQLEGRNLVGKIDMLMARLTSS
;
A
#
# COMPACT_ATOMS: atom_id res chain seq x y z
N SER A 1 0.62 -57.84 34.79
CA SER A 1 0.20 -56.71 35.64
C SER A 1 1.06 -55.46 35.41
N GLU A 2 2.40 -55.57 35.33
CA GLU A 2 3.31 -54.41 35.15
C GLU A 2 3.18 -53.65 33.81
N MET A 3 2.84 -54.33 32.70
CA MET A 3 2.64 -53.63 31.41
C MET A 3 1.38 -52.72 31.40
N ALA A 4 0.37 -53.04 32.23
CA ALA A 4 -0.85 -52.26 32.34
C ALA A 4 -0.66 -51.01 33.23
N SER A 5 0.19 -51.08 34.25
CA SER A 5 0.51 -49.91 35.07
C SER A 5 1.37 -48.91 34.30
N ASN A 6 2.36 -49.39 33.54
CA ASN A 6 3.27 -48.54 32.77
C ASN A 6 2.55 -47.78 31.63
N THR A 7 1.52 -48.39 31.02
CA THR A 7 0.68 -47.71 30.00
C THR A 7 -0.28 -46.69 30.61
N GLN A 8 -0.78 -46.93 31.83
CA GLN A 8 -1.61 -45.99 32.56
C GLN A 8 -0.81 -44.76 33.03
N ASP A 9 0.41 -44.97 33.53
CA ASP A 9 1.30 -43.88 33.96
C ASP A 9 1.75 -43.02 32.78
N ASN A 10 2.02 -43.64 31.62
CA ASN A 10 2.32 -42.90 30.38
C ASN A 10 1.13 -42.08 29.88
N PHE A 11 -0.09 -42.62 29.95
CA PHE A 11 -1.31 -41.88 29.60
C PHE A 11 -1.52 -40.67 30.52
N LEU A 12 -1.36 -40.82 31.84
CA LEU A 12 -1.50 -39.72 32.79
C LEU A 12 -0.45 -38.63 32.54
N MET A 13 0.79 -39.00 32.21
CA MET A 13 1.85 -38.05 31.85
C MET A 13 1.55 -37.28 30.57
N GLU A 14 1.02 -37.94 29.54
CA GLU A 14 0.57 -37.26 28.32
C GLU A 14 -0.65 -36.38 28.55
N LEU A 15 -1.61 -36.83 29.36
CA LEU A 15 -2.77 -36.03 29.73
C LEU A 15 -2.37 -34.78 30.51
N LEU A 16 -1.35 -34.87 31.37
CA LEU A 16 -0.76 -33.71 32.05
C LEU A 16 -0.10 -32.74 31.06
N LYS A 17 0.62 -33.25 30.04
CA LYS A 17 1.16 -32.41 28.96
C LYS A 17 0.04 -31.72 28.18
N LEU A 18 -1.03 -32.45 27.86
CA LEU A 18 -2.19 -31.92 27.15
C LEU A 18 -2.88 -30.82 27.98
N ARG A 19 -3.05 -31.02 29.30
CA ARG A 19 -3.62 -30.02 30.21
C ARG A 19 -2.78 -28.76 30.37
N LYS A 20 -1.46 -28.82 30.17
CA LYS A 20 -0.60 -27.62 30.20
C LYS A 20 -0.91 -26.67 29.05
N ASN A 21 -1.29 -27.21 27.89
CA ASN A 21 -1.48 -26.45 26.67
C ASN A 21 -2.95 -26.19 26.35
N TRP A 22 -3.85 -27.10 26.76
CA TRP A 22 -5.26 -27.09 26.39
C TRP A 22 -6.18 -27.15 27.62
N ARG A 23 -7.32 -26.48 27.53
CA ARG A 23 -8.36 -26.55 28.56
C ARG A 23 -9.11 -27.86 28.44
N LEU A 24 -9.22 -28.59 29.54
CA LEU A 24 -9.90 -29.88 29.61
C LEU A 24 -11.01 -29.88 30.65
N LYS A 25 -12.10 -30.58 30.34
CA LYS A 25 -13.23 -30.82 31.22
C LYS A 25 -13.63 -32.29 31.15
N LYS A 26 -13.72 -32.94 32.30
CA LYS A 26 -14.31 -34.28 32.40
C LYS A 26 -15.84 -34.15 32.33
N VAL A 27 -16.46 -34.87 31.40
CA VAL A 27 -17.92 -34.93 31.23
C VAL A 27 -18.32 -36.40 31.22
N HIS A 28 -19.00 -36.83 32.30
CA HIS A 28 -19.30 -38.24 32.54
C HIS A 28 -18.04 -39.12 32.46
N ASN A 29 -18.00 -40.01 31.47
CA ASN A 29 -16.92 -40.97 31.24
C ASN A 29 -15.90 -40.49 30.19
N THR A 30 -16.07 -39.29 29.65
CA THR A 30 -15.24 -38.75 28.57
C THR A 30 -14.47 -37.51 29.05
N ILE A 31 -13.32 -37.26 28.43
CA ILE A 31 -12.53 -36.05 28.65
C ILE A 31 -12.64 -35.20 27.39
N LEU A 32 -13.23 -34.02 27.54
CA LEU A 32 -13.40 -33.08 26.44
C LEU A 32 -12.39 -31.94 26.57
N GLY A 33 -11.81 -31.55 25.45
CA GLY A 33 -11.01 -30.34 25.33
C GLY A 33 -11.69 -29.27 24.48
N GLU A 34 -11.18 -28.05 24.54
CA GLU A 34 -11.71 -26.91 23.78
C GLU A 34 -10.61 -26.20 22.97
N LEU A 35 -10.79 -26.14 21.65
CA LEU A 35 -9.94 -25.42 20.67
C LEU A 35 -10.39 -23.99 20.44
N SER A 36 -11.58 -23.61 20.92
CA SER A 36 -12.19 -22.31 20.60
C SER A 36 -11.39 -21.14 21.16
N TYR A 37 -11.39 -20.01 20.45
CA TYR A 37 -10.78 -18.77 20.91
C TYR A 37 -11.69 -17.96 21.86
N LYS A 38 -12.73 -18.57 22.44
CA LYS A 38 -13.69 -17.87 23.32
C LYS A 38 -13.01 -17.22 24.52
N SER A 39 -11.98 -17.86 25.06
CA SER A 39 -11.18 -17.29 26.16
C SER A 39 -10.34 -16.08 25.77
N ALA A 40 -10.07 -15.91 24.48
CA ALA A 40 -9.38 -14.75 23.93
C ALA A 40 -10.36 -13.66 23.43
N GLY A 41 -11.67 -13.89 23.50
CA GLY A 41 -12.69 -12.93 23.07
C GLY A 41 -13.34 -13.23 21.73
N SER A 42 -13.11 -14.40 21.13
CA SER A 42 -13.88 -14.86 19.96
C SER A 42 -15.36 -15.00 20.28
N ARG A 43 -16.19 -14.60 19.31
CA ARG A 43 -17.66 -14.76 19.34
C ARG A 43 -18.14 -15.70 18.25
N PHE A 44 -17.24 -16.49 17.69
CA PHE A 44 -17.59 -17.43 16.66
C PHE A 44 -18.51 -18.52 17.21
N TRP A 45 -19.56 -18.81 16.44
CA TRP A 45 -20.64 -19.69 16.90
C TRP A 45 -20.25 -21.17 16.82
N GLN A 46 -19.35 -21.54 15.89
CA GLN A 46 -18.87 -22.91 15.73
C GLN A 46 -18.08 -23.33 16.97
N GLY A 47 -18.42 -24.49 17.53
CA GLY A 47 -17.70 -25.09 18.64
C GLY A 47 -16.35 -25.68 18.20
N GLY A 48 -15.39 -25.71 19.12
CA GLY A 48 -14.08 -26.33 18.90
C GLY A 48 -13.82 -27.51 19.84
N THR A 49 -14.85 -28.25 20.22
CA THR A 49 -14.72 -29.33 21.22
C THR A 49 -14.09 -30.57 20.58
N PHE A 50 -13.09 -31.14 21.25
CA PHE A 50 -12.47 -32.41 20.87
C PHE A 50 -12.56 -33.41 22.02
N GLU A 51 -12.48 -34.70 21.70
CA GLU A 51 -12.52 -35.79 22.69
C GLU A 51 -11.15 -36.44 22.82
N VAL A 52 -10.72 -36.66 24.06
CA VAL A 52 -9.48 -37.37 24.37
C VAL A 52 -9.79 -38.86 24.51
N LEU A 53 -9.14 -39.67 23.69
CA LEU A 53 -9.28 -41.12 23.65
C LEU A 53 -8.02 -41.78 24.21
N LYS A 54 -8.22 -42.89 24.92
CA LYS A 54 -7.12 -43.73 25.36
C LYS A 54 -6.80 -44.71 24.24
N THR A 55 -5.52 -44.82 23.85
CA THR A 55 -5.12 -45.70 22.74
C THR A 55 -5.49 -47.17 23.00
N SER A 56 -5.61 -47.59 24.27
CA SER A 56 -6.10 -48.94 24.63
C SER A 56 -7.53 -49.22 24.21
N ASP A 57 -8.38 -48.19 24.14
CA ASP A 57 -9.81 -48.34 23.88
C ASP A 57 -10.05 -48.44 22.37
N LEU A 58 -9.15 -47.89 21.56
CA LEU A 58 -9.14 -47.99 20.09
C LEU A 58 -8.58 -49.32 19.59
N ALA A 59 -7.65 -49.94 20.33
CA ALA A 59 -7.10 -51.25 20.00
C ALA A 59 -8.12 -52.40 20.11
N ALA A 60 -9.19 -52.20 20.90
CA ALA A 60 -10.30 -53.15 21.01
C ALA A 60 -11.18 -53.22 19.74
N GLU A 61 -11.10 -52.21 18.86
CA GLU A 61 -11.84 -52.14 17.59
C GLU A 61 -11.02 -52.59 16.36
N GLY A 62 -9.85 -53.22 16.56
CA GLY A 62 -9.14 -53.97 15.51
C GLY A 62 -8.05 -53.23 14.74
N GLU A 63 -7.71 -51.97 15.09
CA GLU A 63 -6.58 -51.27 14.47
C GLU A 63 -5.28 -51.47 15.26
N VAL A 64 -4.43 -52.40 14.81
CA VAL A 64 -3.05 -52.53 15.30
C VAL A 64 -2.18 -51.50 14.59
N SER A 65 -2.14 -50.27 15.10
CA SER A 65 -1.18 -49.24 14.65
C SER A 65 -0.03 -49.09 15.66
N ASN A 66 1.19 -48.96 15.12
CA ASN A 66 2.44 -48.74 15.83
C ASN A 66 2.50 -47.28 16.35
N ARG A 67 1.51 -46.90 17.18
CA ARG A 67 1.27 -45.50 17.59
C ARG A 67 2.33 -45.05 18.59
N LYS A 68 2.92 -43.88 18.32
CA LYS A 68 3.98 -43.25 19.16
C LYS A 68 3.46 -42.68 20.49
N SER A 69 2.14 -42.61 20.70
CA SER A 69 1.50 -41.99 21.88
C SER A 69 0.46 -42.88 22.54
N SER A 70 0.39 -42.79 23.87
CA SER A 70 -0.58 -43.48 24.72
C SER A 70 -1.98 -42.81 24.74
N LEU A 71 -2.04 -41.60 24.16
CA LEU A 71 -3.23 -40.77 24.01
C LEU A 71 -3.48 -40.48 22.53
N ASP A 72 -4.76 -40.47 22.13
CA ASP A 72 -5.22 -39.98 20.83
C ASP A 72 -6.36 -38.97 21.01
N VAL A 73 -6.68 -38.24 19.96
CA VAL A 73 -7.71 -37.20 19.98
C VAL A 73 -8.65 -37.36 18.80
N SER A 74 -9.95 -37.38 19.10
CA SER A 74 -11.02 -37.31 18.10
C SER A 74 -11.43 -35.86 17.88
N ILE A 75 -11.29 -35.42 16.62
CA ILE A 75 -11.58 -34.06 16.17
C ILE A 75 -12.84 -34.11 15.29
N PRO A 76 -13.79 -33.16 15.41
CA PRO A 76 -14.95 -33.09 14.54
C PRO A 76 -14.55 -33.02 13.06
N SER A 77 -15.31 -33.71 12.19
CA SER A 77 -15.04 -33.78 10.74
C SER A 77 -14.98 -32.41 10.06
N GLU A 78 -15.67 -31.40 10.61
CA GLU A 78 -15.63 -30.02 10.12
C GLU A 78 -14.27 -29.33 10.35
N LEU A 79 -13.48 -29.79 11.33
CA LEU A 79 -12.17 -29.24 11.69
C LEU A 79 -11.02 -30.14 11.20
N GLU A 80 -11.33 -31.25 10.53
CA GLU A 80 -10.34 -32.09 9.87
C GLU A 80 -9.68 -31.36 8.70
N GLY A 81 -8.43 -31.74 8.39
CA GLY A 81 -7.69 -31.20 7.27
C GLY A 81 -6.88 -29.95 7.62
N VAL A 82 -6.54 -29.16 6.61
CA VAL A 82 -5.74 -27.93 6.74
C VAL A 82 -6.50 -26.79 6.08
N ALA A 83 -6.51 -25.60 6.71
CA ALA A 83 -7.07 -24.41 6.11
C ALA A 83 -6.10 -23.22 6.16
N TYR A 84 -6.22 -22.33 5.17
CA TYR A 84 -5.50 -21.07 5.12
C TYR A 84 -6.31 -20.02 4.36
N ILE A 85 -6.00 -18.74 4.55
CA ILE A 85 -6.60 -17.63 3.81
C ILE A 85 -5.64 -17.21 2.70
N GLN A 86 -6.12 -17.27 1.46
CA GLN A 86 -5.41 -16.78 0.29
C GLN A 86 -5.89 -15.37 -0.04
N VAL A 87 -4.96 -14.44 -0.21
CA VAL A 87 -5.26 -13.03 -0.53
C VAL A 87 -4.54 -12.68 -1.83
N GLU A 88 -5.31 -12.27 -2.83
CA GLU A 88 -4.79 -11.91 -4.15
C GLU A 88 -5.30 -10.53 -4.57
N VAL A 89 -4.43 -9.75 -5.20
CA VAL A 89 -4.80 -8.47 -5.81
C VAL A 89 -4.59 -8.60 -7.31
N LYS A 90 -5.69 -8.63 -8.08
CA LYS A 90 -5.66 -8.89 -9.52
C LYS A 90 -6.02 -7.63 -10.30
N THR A 91 -5.28 -7.39 -11.38
CA THR A 91 -5.67 -6.47 -12.43
C THR A 91 -6.64 -7.19 -13.37
N VAL A 92 -7.88 -6.70 -13.45
CA VAL A 92 -8.91 -7.26 -14.33
C VAL A 92 -8.75 -6.57 -15.68
N ALA A 93 -8.02 -7.22 -16.59
CA ALA A 93 -7.89 -6.75 -17.98
C ALA A 93 -9.16 -7.04 -18.80
N ASP A 94 -9.89 -8.12 -18.47
CA ASP A 94 -11.13 -8.53 -19.13
C ASP A 94 -12.18 -9.04 -18.12
N LEU A 95 -13.45 -8.70 -18.35
CA LEU A 95 -14.60 -9.08 -17.52
C LEU A 95 -14.83 -10.61 -17.40
N MET A 96 -14.17 -11.42 -18.24
CA MET A 96 -14.44 -12.86 -18.37
C MET A 96 -13.75 -13.74 -17.34
N ASP A 97 -12.72 -13.24 -16.65
CA ASP A 97 -11.98 -14.01 -15.63
C ASP A 97 -12.57 -13.86 -14.21
N LEU A 98 -13.72 -13.17 -14.08
CA LEU A 98 -14.39 -12.89 -12.80
C LEU A 98 -14.82 -14.15 -12.02
N THR A 99 -14.89 -15.31 -12.67
CA THR A 99 -15.45 -16.55 -12.08
C THR A 99 -14.48 -17.73 -12.06
N SER A 100 -13.24 -17.57 -12.53
CA SER A 100 -12.28 -18.67 -12.72
C SER A 100 -11.25 -18.79 -11.58
N ALA A 101 -11.68 -18.68 -10.32
CA ALA A 101 -10.80 -18.99 -9.20
C ALA A 101 -10.64 -20.51 -9.05
N THR A 102 -9.70 -21.09 -9.79
CA THR A 102 -9.25 -22.46 -9.50
C THR A 102 -8.46 -22.41 -8.19
N LEU A 103 -9.00 -23.05 -7.14
CA LEU A 103 -8.31 -23.28 -5.87
C LEU A 103 -7.02 -24.08 -6.15
N LYS A 104 -5.87 -23.40 -6.18
CA LYS A 104 -4.57 -24.02 -6.41
C LYS A 104 -3.77 -24.00 -5.12
N MET A 105 -3.10 -25.11 -4.84
CA MET A 105 -2.31 -25.30 -3.63
C MET A 105 -0.95 -24.58 -3.72
N PRO A 106 -0.52 -23.88 -2.67
CA PRO A 106 0.90 -23.61 -2.44
C PRO A 106 1.64 -24.94 -2.29
N ALA A 107 2.75 -25.10 -3.01
CA ALA A 107 3.62 -26.24 -2.84
C ALA A 107 4.25 -26.20 -1.43
N GLY A 108 3.77 -27.05 -0.50
CA GLY A 108 4.37 -27.18 0.84
C GLY A 108 3.40 -27.47 1.99
N LEU A 109 2.08 -27.25 1.83
CA LEU A 109 1.09 -27.66 2.84
C LEU A 109 0.76 -29.15 2.66
N GLY A 110 1.54 -30.02 3.30
CA GLY A 110 1.25 -31.44 3.40
C GLY A 110 0.02 -31.73 4.26
N THR A 111 -0.69 -32.82 3.95
CA THR A 111 -1.72 -33.37 4.84
C THR A 111 -1.09 -33.78 6.16
N VAL A 112 -1.73 -33.43 7.28
CA VAL A 112 -1.38 -34.02 8.58
C VAL A 112 -1.68 -35.52 8.50
N SER A 113 -0.66 -36.36 8.74
CA SER A 113 -0.83 -37.81 8.78
C SER A 113 -1.87 -38.21 9.85
N SER A 114 -2.64 -39.26 9.61
CA SER A 114 -3.53 -39.85 10.62
C SER A 114 -2.76 -40.29 11.88
N ASP A 115 -1.48 -40.62 11.73
CA ASP A 115 -0.55 -40.99 12.81
C ASP A 115 0.24 -39.79 13.38
N ALA A 116 -0.15 -38.56 13.05
CA ALA A 116 0.48 -37.37 13.60
C ALA A 116 0.27 -37.29 15.12
N TYR A 117 1.28 -36.74 15.81
CA TYR A 117 1.21 -36.49 17.24
C TYR A 117 0.00 -35.59 17.56
N TRP A 118 -0.75 -35.92 18.62
CA TRP A 118 -2.02 -35.26 18.96
C TRP A 118 -1.91 -33.73 19.04
N GLN A 119 -0.76 -33.21 19.47
CA GLN A 119 -0.54 -31.77 19.55
C GLN A 119 -0.60 -31.09 18.18
N GLN A 120 0.03 -31.69 17.16
CA GLN A 120 0.02 -31.17 15.81
C GLN A 120 -1.39 -31.24 15.20
N LYS A 121 -2.14 -32.32 15.47
CA LYS A 121 -3.55 -32.45 15.07
C LYS A 121 -4.40 -31.31 15.66
N LEU A 122 -4.23 -31.03 16.95
CA LEU A 122 -4.95 -29.96 17.65
C LEU A 122 -4.57 -28.56 17.15
N GLU A 123 -3.28 -28.27 16.95
CA GLU A 123 -2.81 -26.98 16.42
C GLU A 123 -3.38 -26.70 15.03
N VAL A 124 -3.41 -27.72 14.16
CA VAL A 124 -3.98 -27.59 12.81
C VAL A 124 -5.50 -27.40 12.86
N ALA A 125 -6.21 -28.18 13.67
CA ALA A 125 -7.66 -28.02 13.83
C ALA A 125 -8.03 -26.65 14.42
N GLN A 126 -7.20 -26.13 15.33
CA GLN A 126 -7.36 -24.78 15.86
C GLN A 126 -7.18 -23.73 14.75
N ASN A 127 -6.20 -23.89 13.88
CA ASN A 127 -6.00 -23.01 12.73
C ASN A 127 -7.16 -23.07 11.73
N VAL A 128 -7.76 -24.25 11.51
CA VAL A 128 -8.98 -24.39 10.69
C VAL A 128 -10.12 -23.56 11.27
N LEU A 129 -10.33 -23.63 12.58
CA LEU A 129 -11.35 -22.84 13.27
C LEU A 129 -11.07 -21.33 13.16
N PHE A 130 -9.81 -20.90 13.28
CA PHE A 130 -9.40 -19.51 13.10
C PHE A 130 -9.71 -18.99 11.69
N CYS A 131 -9.32 -19.72 10.64
CA CYS A 131 -9.56 -19.33 9.26
C CYS A 131 -11.06 -19.28 8.92
N LYS A 132 -11.85 -20.22 9.45
CA LYS A 132 -13.31 -20.23 9.30
C LYS A 132 -13.96 -19.03 9.98
N GLU A 133 -13.52 -18.67 11.19
CA GLU A 133 -14.00 -17.47 11.89
C GLU A 133 -13.71 -16.21 11.08
N LEU A 134 -12.46 -16.05 10.64
CA LEU A 134 -12.01 -14.92 9.85
C LEU A 134 -12.85 -14.75 8.57
N PHE A 135 -12.98 -15.82 7.80
CA PHE A 135 -13.75 -15.79 6.55
C PHE A 135 -15.23 -15.54 6.80
N ALA A 136 -15.83 -16.18 7.80
CA ALA A 136 -17.25 -15.99 8.12
C ALA A 136 -17.54 -14.55 8.59
N GLN A 137 -16.60 -13.91 9.30
CA GLN A 137 -16.72 -12.51 9.67
C GLN A 137 -16.63 -11.61 8.44
N LEU A 138 -15.63 -11.79 7.59
CA LEU A 138 -15.47 -11.03 6.33
C LEU A 138 -16.69 -11.18 5.41
N ALA A 139 -17.19 -12.40 5.22
CA ALA A 139 -18.34 -12.68 4.38
C ALA A 139 -19.61 -12.00 4.91
N ARG A 140 -19.80 -12.00 6.24
CA ARG A 140 -20.92 -11.29 6.87
C ARG A 140 -20.82 -9.78 6.66
N GLU A 141 -19.62 -9.22 6.83
CA GLU A 141 -19.39 -7.79 6.63
C GLU A 141 -19.58 -7.39 5.16
N ALA A 142 -19.10 -8.19 4.20
CA ALA A 142 -19.27 -7.95 2.77
C ALA A 142 -20.76 -7.81 2.37
N VAL A 143 -21.65 -8.58 2.98
CA VAL A 143 -23.10 -8.50 2.73
C VAL A 143 -23.76 -7.29 3.42
N GLN A 144 -23.19 -6.83 4.54
CA GLN A 144 -23.76 -5.74 5.36
C GLN A 144 -23.29 -4.35 4.93
N VAL A 145 -22.07 -4.23 4.39
CA VAL A 145 -21.49 -2.95 3.96
C VAL A 145 -22.24 -2.45 2.72
N LYS A 146 -22.94 -1.32 2.88
CA LYS A 146 -23.62 -0.62 1.77
C LYS A 146 -22.64 0.37 1.12
N GLY A 147 -21.74 -0.15 0.29
CA GLY A 147 -20.81 0.65 -0.50
C GLY A 147 -21.39 1.09 -1.86
N THR A 148 -20.72 2.04 -2.51
CA THR A 148 -20.99 2.42 -3.91
C THR A 148 -20.67 1.29 -4.88
N THR A 149 -19.69 0.44 -4.54
CA THR A 149 -19.38 -0.81 -5.24
C THR A 149 -19.82 -2.01 -4.40
N PRO A 150 -20.65 -2.92 -4.94
CA PRO A 150 -21.09 -4.10 -4.21
C PRO A 150 -19.93 -5.08 -4.03
N HIS A 151 -19.81 -5.65 -2.83
CA HIS A 151 -18.95 -6.80 -2.56
C HIS A 151 -19.66 -8.07 -3.02
N MET A 152 -18.91 -9.01 -3.60
CA MET A 152 -19.46 -10.28 -4.07
C MET A 152 -18.89 -11.43 -3.25
N VAL A 153 -19.77 -12.30 -2.75
CA VAL A 153 -19.39 -13.50 -2.00
C VAL A 153 -19.89 -14.72 -2.76
N VAL A 154 -18.96 -15.56 -3.23
CA VAL A 154 -19.27 -16.78 -3.99
C VAL A 154 -18.59 -17.96 -3.30
N GLY A 155 -19.37 -18.76 -2.57
CA GLY A 155 -18.85 -19.91 -1.82
C GLY A 155 -17.75 -19.50 -0.84
N ASN A 156 -16.53 -19.99 -1.07
CA ASN A 156 -15.35 -19.73 -0.24
C ASN A 156 -14.52 -18.52 -0.70
N GLN A 157 -15.08 -17.66 -1.56
CA GLN A 157 -14.39 -16.51 -2.12
C GLN A 157 -15.17 -15.21 -1.89
N ILE A 158 -14.45 -14.15 -1.55
CA ILE A 158 -14.93 -12.77 -1.44
C ILE A 158 -14.17 -11.93 -2.46
N LEU A 159 -14.91 -11.24 -3.33
CA LEU A 159 -14.40 -10.36 -4.36
C LEU A 159 -14.85 -8.92 -4.08
N THR A 160 -13.90 -7.99 -4.09
CA THR A 160 -14.14 -6.56 -3.83
C THR A 160 -13.31 -5.70 -4.77
N ASN A 161 -13.91 -4.64 -5.32
CA ASN A 161 -13.19 -3.66 -6.13
C ASN A 161 -12.38 -2.70 -5.24
N VAL A 162 -11.10 -2.52 -5.57
CA VAL A 162 -10.17 -1.62 -4.85
C VAL A 162 -10.09 -0.28 -5.58
N PHE A 163 -9.74 -0.33 -6.87
CA PHE A 163 -9.70 0.77 -7.83
C PHE A 163 -10.33 0.29 -9.15
N PRO A 164 -10.65 1.18 -10.11
CA PRO A 164 -11.09 0.76 -11.44
C PRO A 164 -10.08 -0.22 -12.06
N GLY A 165 -10.56 -1.40 -12.49
CA GLY A 165 -9.72 -2.45 -13.06
C GLY A 165 -8.85 -3.24 -12.06
N ILE A 166 -9.00 -3.03 -10.73
CA ILE A 166 -8.27 -3.79 -9.71
C ILE A 166 -9.23 -4.38 -8.69
N GLN A 167 -9.08 -5.69 -8.45
CA GLN A 167 -9.90 -6.44 -7.51
C GLN A 167 -9.06 -7.10 -6.42
N LEU A 168 -9.58 -7.07 -5.20
CA LEU A 168 -9.14 -7.86 -4.07
C LEU A 168 -9.97 -9.14 -4.02
N SER A 169 -9.27 -10.28 -3.99
CA SER A 169 -9.84 -11.62 -3.84
C SER A 169 -9.34 -12.23 -2.54
N ILE A 170 -10.27 -12.58 -1.65
CA ILE A 170 -9.98 -13.30 -0.40
C ILE A 170 -10.64 -14.67 -0.49
N VAL A 171 -9.86 -15.74 -0.39
CA VAL A 171 -10.33 -17.12 -0.56
C VAL A 171 -10.01 -17.94 0.68
N LEU A 172 -11.01 -18.64 1.21
CA LEU A 172 -10.81 -19.68 2.22
C LEU A 172 -10.49 -21.01 1.53
N CYS A 173 -9.25 -21.45 1.66
CA CYS A 173 -8.82 -22.76 1.19
C CYS A 173 -8.92 -23.75 2.35
N HIS A 174 -9.77 -24.78 2.24
CA HIS A 174 -9.91 -25.84 3.23
C HIS A 174 -9.77 -27.20 2.52
N TYR A 175 -8.77 -27.98 2.93
CA TYR A 175 -8.44 -29.26 2.30
C TYR A 175 -8.46 -30.39 3.32
N THR A 176 -9.28 -31.42 3.07
CA THR A 176 -9.48 -32.56 3.98
C THR A 176 -8.78 -33.86 3.53
N GLY A 177 -7.97 -33.82 2.45
CA GLY A 177 -7.27 -35.01 1.94
C GLY A 177 -8.14 -35.95 1.09
N LYS A 178 -9.45 -35.74 1.05
CA LYS A 178 -10.43 -36.59 0.34
C LYS A 178 -10.68 -36.13 -1.10
N GLU A 179 -10.14 -34.99 -1.50
CA GLU A 179 -10.34 -34.40 -2.83
C GLU A 179 -9.27 -34.86 -3.82
N LYS A 180 -9.69 -35.24 -5.04
CA LYS A 180 -8.77 -35.66 -6.10
C LYS A 180 -7.85 -34.50 -6.47
N LYS A 181 -6.53 -34.71 -6.38
CA LYS A 181 -5.51 -33.77 -6.88
C LYS A 181 -5.80 -33.46 -8.35
N VAL A 182 -6.32 -32.28 -8.63
CA VAL A 182 -6.39 -31.77 -10.00
C VAL A 182 -4.99 -31.26 -10.34
N ASN A 183 -4.27 -32.01 -11.17
CA ASN A 183 -2.98 -31.60 -11.71
C ASN A 183 -3.20 -30.45 -12.71
N LEU A 184 -3.21 -29.23 -12.21
CA LEU A 184 -3.10 -28.02 -13.03
C LEU A 184 -1.70 -27.44 -12.88
N ALA A 185 -1.19 -26.92 -13.99
CA ALA A 185 0.16 -26.38 -14.10
C ALA A 185 0.48 -25.40 -12.96
N PRO A 186 1.73 -25.39 -12.46
CA PRO A 186 2.17 -24.50 -11.39
C PRO A 186 2.23 -23.06 -11.92
N HIS A 187 1.08 -22.40 -11.99
CA HIS A 187 1.05 -20.95 -12.03
C HIS A 187 1.51 -20.47 -10.66
N LYS A 188 2.50 -19.56 -10.64
CA LYS A 188 2.89 -18.84 -9.42
C LYS A 188 1.63 -18.17 -8.88
N LEU A 189 1.11 -18.67 -7.76
CA LEU A 189 0.01 -18.01 -7.05
C LEU A 189 0.58 -16.69 -6.52
N GLU A 190 0.06 -15.57 -6.97
CA GLU A 190 0.40 -14.24 -6.46
C GLU A 190 -0.32 -14.01 -5.12
N HIS A 191 0.05 -14.82 -4.12
CA HIS A 191 -0.47 -14.71 -2.77
C HIS A 191 0.24 -13.60 -2.01
N ASN A 192 -0.53 -12.66 -1.48
CA ASN A 192 -0.01 -11.54 -0.71
C ASN A 192 0.06 -11.88 0.78
N HIS A 193 1.21 -12.40 1.21
CA HIS A 193 1.49 -12.74 2.61
C HIS A 193 1.37 -11.56 3.59
N VAL A 194 1.60 -10.33 3.13
CA VAL A 194 1.51 -9.14 3.99
C VAL A 194 0.05 -8.86 4.35
N LEU A 195 -0.85 -8.92 3.37
CA LEU A 195 -2.28 -8.72 3.59
C LEU A 195 -2.91 -9.88 4.36
N GLU A 196 -2.49 -11.12 4.11
CA GLU A 196 -2.89 -12.29 4.92
C GLU A 196 -2.50 -12.08 6.39
N HIS A 197 -1.24 -11.71 6.65
CA HIS A 197 -0.77 -11.46 8.00
C HIS A 197 -1.56 -10.33 8.67
N SER A 198 -1.86 -9.26 7.93
CA SER A 198 -2.68 -8.18 8.44
C SER A 198 -4.09 -8.64 8.81
N LEU A 199 -4.76 -9.44 7.99
CA LEU A 199 -6.07 -10.03 8.33
C LEU A 199 -6.02 -10.84 9.63
N HIS A 200 -4.95 -11.61 9.84
CA HIS A 200 -4.75 -12.35 11.09
C HIS A 200 -4.58 -11.42 12.29
N GLN A 201 -3.84 -10.32 12.14
CA GLN A 201 -3.68 -9.31 13.19
C GLN A 201 -5.02 -8.62 13.50
N LEU A 202 -5.75 -8.19 12.47
CA LEU A 202 -7.04 -7.51 12.62
C LEU A 202 -8.07 -8.38 13.35
N LEU A 203 -8.13 -9.70 13.09
CA LEU A 203 -9.02 -10.59 13.84
C LEU A 203 -8.60 -10.71 15.31
N ARG A 204 -7.29 -10.78 15.59
CA ARG A 204 -6.79 -10.79 16.98
C ARG A 204 -7.10 -9.48 17.70
N GLU A 205 -7.05 -8.35 17.02
CA GLU A 205 -7.51 -7.07 17.58
C GLU A 205 -9.01 -7.05 17.85
N VAL A 206 -9.82 -7.71 17.02
CA VAL A 206 -11.26 -7.91 17.30
C VAL A 206 -11.44 -8.76 18.56
N HIS A 207 -10.68 -9.84 18.72
CA HIS A 207 -10.68 -10.68 19.91
C HIS A 207 -10.30 -9.87 21.16
N ASP A 208 -9.20 -9.11 21.09
CA ASP A 208 -8.74 -8.26 22.18
C ASP A 208 -9.78 -7.20 22.55
N ARG A 209 -10.35 -6.48 21.58
CA ARG A 209 -11.44 -5.49 21.81
C ARG A 209 -12.71 -6.09 22.40
N ASN A 210 -12.97 -7.38 22.17
CA ASN A 210 -14.12 -8.07 22.76
C ASN A 210 -13.89 -8.40 24.24
N LEU A 211 -12.63 -8.57 24.66
CA LEU A 211 -12.22 -8.87 26.03
C LEU A 211 -11.96 -7.58 26.82
N ASN A 212 -11.19 -6.66 26.24
CA ASN A 212 -10.69 -5.43 26.83
C ASN A 212 -11.58 -4.26 26.43
N TYR A 213 -12.44 -3.85 27.36
CA TYR A 213 -13.28 -2.68 27.16
C TYR A 213 -12.52 -1.41 27.57
N SER A 214 -12.60 -0.34 26.77
CA SER A 214 -11.99 0.95 27.12
C SER A 214 -12.59 1.53 28.42
N PRO A 215 -11.76 1.99 29.37
CA PRO A 215 -12.26 2.67 30.56
C PRO A 215 -12.97 4.00 30.18
N PRO A 216 -13.87 4.55 31.04
CA PRO A 216 -14.08 4.20 32.44
C PRO A 216 -15.12 3.10 32.66
N HIS A 217 -14.73 2.06 33.41
CA HIS A 217 -15.69 1.13 34.00
C HIS A 217 -15.93 1.57 35.45
N PRO A 218 -17.17 1.90 35.85
CA PRO A 218 -17.45 2.02 37.27
C PRO A 218 -17.22 0.64 37.89
N VAL A 219 -16.38 0.58 38.93
CA VAL A 219 -16.02 -0.65 39.69
C VAL A 219 -17.25 -1.39 40.23
N ASN A 220 -18.41 -0.70 40.27
CA ASN A 220 -19.67 -1.17 40.81
C ASN A 220 -20.74 -1.43 39.73
N ALA A 221 -20.36 -1.51 38.45
CA ALA A 221 -21.27 -1.84 37.36
C ALA A 221 -21.95 -3.19 37.64
N MET A 222 -23.28 -3.20 37.80
CA MET A 222 -24.02 -4.44 37.95
C MET A 222 -23.70 -5.38 36.78
N LEU A 223 -23.37 -6.64 37.11
CA LEU A 223 -23.23 -7.72 36.13
C LEU A 223 -24.48 -7.73 35.23
N GLY A 224 -24.30 -7.39 33.96
CA GLY A 224 -25.40 -7.34 32.97
C GLY A 224 -25.61 -6.01 32.25
N MET A 225 -24.82 -4.95 32.51
CA MET A 225 -24.90 -3.74 31.67
C MET A 225 -24.54 -4.02 30.21
N SER A 226 -25.44 -3.70 29.28
CA SER A 226 -25.21 -3.88 27.83
C SER A 226 -24.07 -2.98 27.33
N LYS A 227 -23.39 -3.39 26.24
CA LYS A 227 -22.28 -2.63 25.61
C LYS A 227 -22.67 -1.16 25.33
N ARG A 228 -23.93 -0.92 24.91
CA ARG A 228 -24.47 0.42 24.65
C ARG A 228 -24.63 1.26 25.92
N ARG A 229 -25.09 0.66 27.02
CA ARG A 229 -25.27 1.36 28.31
C ARG A 229 -23.92 1.69 28.97
N ARG A 230 -22.88 0.88 28.73
CA ARG A 230 -21.51 1.18 29.16
C ARG A 230 -20.90 2.37 28.41
N LEU A 231 -21.10 2.42 27.10
CA LEU A 231 -20.59 3.52 26.27
C LEU A 231 -21.22 4.88 26.61
N ALA A 232 -22.48 4.93 27.04
CA ALA A 232 -23.17 6.18 27.42
C ALA A 232 -22.44 6.99 28.50
N GLY A 233 -21.68 6.29 29.35
CA GLY A 233 -20.89 6.89 30.41
C GLY A 233 -21.70 7.77 31.38
N PRO A 234 -21.02 8.51 32.27
CA PRO A 234 -21.66 9.47 33.17
C PRO A 234 -22.22 10.70 32.44
N ARG A 235 -21.88 10.89 31.16
CA ARG A 235 -22.33 12.00 30.33
C ARG A 235 -23.70 11.79 29.68
N ALA A 236 -24.33 10.62 29.88
CA ALA A 236 -25.65 10.28 29.36
C ALA A 236 -25.79 10.58 27.84
N MET A 237 -24.79 10.15 27.06
CA MET A 237 -24.75 10.40 25.62
C MET A 237 -26.03 9.90 24.94
N SER A 238 -26.49 10.68 23.97
CA SER A 238 -27.72 10.41 23.24
C SER A 238 -27.61 9.11 22.44
N ARG A 239 -28.76 8.54 22.08
CA ARG A 239 -28.80 7.33 21.24
C ARG A 239 -28.04 7.53 19.93
N SER A 240 -28.11 8.71 19.31
CA SER A 240 -27.42 9.02 18.05
C SER A 240 -25.91 9.00 18.21
N GLU A 241 -25.39 9.72 19.21
CA GLU A 241 -23.95 9.77 19.51
C GLU A 241 -23.41 8.37 19.83
N LEU A 242 -24.19 7.54 20.52
CA LEU A 242 -23.83 6.15 20.79
C LEU A 242 -23.82 5.26 19.55
N TRP A 243 -24.63 5.57 18.55
CA TRP A 243 -24.57 4.88 17.25
C TRP A 243 -23.33 5.30 16.48
N ASP A 244 -23.01 6.58 16.46
CA ASP A 244 -21.82 7.12 15.78
C ASP A 244 -20.53 6.62 16.44
N MET A 245 -20.48 6.61 17.77
CA MET A 245 -19.35 6.02 18.53
C MET A 245 -19.27 4.49 18.42
N ALA A 246 -20.37 3.82 18.08
CA ALA A 246 -20.40 2.38 17.88
C ALA A 246 -20.09 1.96 16.45
N GLN A 247 -20.03 2.90 15.49
CA GLN A 247 -19.50 2.66 14.15
C GLN A 247 -17.99 2.45 14.25
N ASN A 248 -17.61 1.22 14.53
CA ASN A 248 -16.25 0.77 14.30
C ASN A 248 -16.14 0.35 12.84
N GLU A 249 -15.04 0.75 12.20
CA GLU A 249 -14.69 0.25 10.89
C GLU A 249 -14.65 -1.28 10.91
N SER A 250 -15.29 -1.88 9.91
CA SER A 250 -15.36 -3.32 9.76
C SER A 250 -13.97 -3.90 9.43
N LEU A 251 -13.76 -5.19 9.69
CA LEU A 251 -12.53 -5.89 9.30
C LEU A 251 -12.28 -5.77 7.78
N LEU A 252 -13.33 -5.94 6.98
CA LEU A 252 -13.33 -5.80 5.53
C LEU A 252 -12.98 -4.37 5.08
N GLU A 253 -13.54 -3.35 5.73
CA GLU A 253 -13.20 -1.95 5.41
C GLU A 253 -11.73 -1.64 5.70
N GLN A 254 -11.22 -2.13 6.84
CA GLN A 254 -9.83 -1.93 7.22
C GLN A 254 -8.86 -2.60 6.24
N ILE A 255 -9.10 -3.87 5.87
CA ILE A 255 -8.24 -4.55 4.89
C ILE A 255 -8.36 -3.92 3.50
N LEU A 256 -9.54 -3.41 3.13
CA LEU A 256 -9.73 -2.71 1.86
C LEU A 256 -8.90 -1.43 1.81
N LYS A 257 -8.90 -0.62 2.88
CA LYS A 257 -8.08 0.59 2.97
C LYS A 257 -6.58 0.28 2.91
N GLN A 258 -6.13 -0.77 3.59
CA GLN A 258 -4.73 -1.21 3.52
C GLN A 258 -4.35 -1.70 2.12
N THR A 259 -5.27 -2.40 1.44
CA THR A 259 -5.05 -2.87 0.06
C THR A 259 -4.96 -1.70 -0.91
N LYS A 260 -5.88 -0.72 -0.80
CA LYS A 260 -5.85 0.52 -1.59
C LYS A 260 -4.52 1.25 -1.41
N HIS A 261 -4.09 1.44 -0.16
CA HIS A 261 -2.81 2.07 0.14
C HIS A 261 -1.63 1.28 -0.45
N ALA A 262 -1.58 -0.04 -0.27
CA ALA A 262 -0.51 -0.88 -0.79
C ALA A 262 -0.40 -0.80 -2.32
N VAL A 263 -1.54 -0.83 -3.02
CA VAL A 263 -1.59 -0.70 -4.48
C VAL A 263 -1.11 0.69 -4.92
N LEU A 264 -1.62 1.76 -4.30
CA LEU A 264 -1.25 3.13 -4.64
C LEU A 264 0.24 3.39 -4.39
N ARG A 265 0.80 2.81 -3.32
CA ARG A 265 2.22 2.86 -3.02
C ARG A 265 3.07 2.19 -4.10
N ILE A 266 2.70 0.97 -4.53
CA ILE A 266 3.43 0.24 -5.58
C ILE A 266 3.35 1.00 -6.92
N ARG A 267 2.17 1.51 -7.28
CA ARG A 267 1.98 2.35 -8.48
C ARG A 267 2.85 3.60 -8.44
N THR A 268 2.83 4.32 -7.31
CA THR A 268 3.66 5.52 -7.11
C THR A 268 5.15 5.20 -7.28
N MET A 269 5.62 4.09 -6.71
CA MET A 269 7.01 3.62 -6.89
C MET A 269 7.32 3.37 -8.36
N HIS A 270 6.46 2.62 -9.05
CA HIS A 270 6.64 2.33 -10.47
C HIS A 270 6.68 3.59 -11.33
N VAL A 271 5.79 4.56 -11.09
CA VAL A 271 5.77 5.84 -11.80
C VAL A 271 7.08 6.60 -11.61
N ILE A 272 7.56 6.71 -10.37
CA ILE A 272 8.81 7.40 -10.05
C ILE A 272 10.01 6.70 -10.71
N ASP A 273 10.09 5.38 -10.62
CA ASP A 273 11.18 4.60 -11.22
C ASP A 273 11.18 4.73 -12.75
N GLN A 274 10.00 4.68 -13.39
CA GLN A 274 9.87 4.89 -14.83
C GLN A 274 10.34 6.29 -15.24
N LEU A 275 9.98 7.33 -14.47
CA LEU A 275 10.45 8.69 -14.75
C LEU A 275 11.97 8.83 -14.56
N ALA A 276 12.53 8.23 -13.51
CA ALA A 276 13.96 8.25 -13.25
C ALA A 276 14.78 7.50 -14.33
N ILE A 277 14.20 6.46 -14.95
CA ILE A 277 14.82 5.75 -16.09
C ILE A 277 14.73 6.59 -17.37
N ASN A 278 13.56 7.18 -17.64
CA ASN A 278 13.31 7.89 -18.89
C ASN A 278 14.02 9.26 -18.94
N ILE A 279 14.18 9.92 -17.80
CA ILE A 279 14.76 11.26 -17.69
C ILE A 279 16.17 11.14 -17.11
N GLN A 280 17.18 11.28 -17.96
CA GLN A 280 18.59 11.22 -17.54
C GLN A 280 19.08 12.54 -16.94
N ASP A 281 18.52 13.67 -17.37
CA ASP A 281 18.84 15.01 -16.88
C ASP A 281 17.54 15.82 -16.77
N PRO A 282 17.16 16.28 -15.56
CA PRO A 282 17.88 16.24 -14.28
C PRO A 282 17.73 14.90 -13.56
N GLN A 283 18.64 14.60 -12.62
CA GLN A 283 18.60 13.37 -11.83
C GLN A 283 17.47 13.42 -10.80
N ILE A 284 16.60 12.40 -10.81
CA ILE A 284 15.49 12.24 -9.87
C ILE A 284 15.88 11.21 -8.81
N CYS A 285 15.98 11.64 -7.56
CA CYS A 285 16.29 10.76 -6.43
C CYS A 285 15.08 10.65 -5.50
N ALA A 286 14.60 9.42 -5.26
CA ALA A 286 13.49 9.15 -4.35
C ALA A 286 13.98 8.44 -3.07
N HIS A 287 13.67 9.02 -1.92
CA HIS A 287 13.97 8.46 -0.62
C HIS A 287 12.67 8.09 0.11
N TRP A 288 12.42 6.80 0.25
CA TRP A 288 11.28 6.26 1.00
C TRP A 288 11.53 6.38 2.50
N SER A 289 10.54 6.89 3.25
CA SER A 289 10.61 6.91 4.71
C SER A 289 10.54 5.49 5.26
N CYS A 290 11.26 5.22 6.35
CA CYS A 290 11.14 3.98 7.11
C CYS A 290 9.96 4.02 8.10
N LEU A 291 9.45 5.21 8.41
CA LEU A 291 8.28 5.40 9.28
C LEU A 291 7.03 5.43 8.41
N ASN A 292 6.41 4.26 8.25
CA ASN A 292 5.16 4.10 7.51
C ASN A 292 4.10 3.45 8.40
N SER A 293 2.86 3.85 8.18
CA SER A 293 1.67 3.20 8.71
C SER A 293 1.13 2.20 7.66
N SER A 294 0.23 1.31 8.07
CA SER A 294 -0.50 0.43 7.14
C SER A 294 -1.44 1.20 6.19
N LEU A 295 -1.67 2.50 6.45
CA LEU A 295 -2.55 3.37 5.69
C LEU A 295 -1.86 4.62 5.11
N GLU A 296 -0.63 4.92 5.53
CA GLU A 296 0.09 6.11 5.12
C GLU A 296 1.58 5.82 4.96
N SER A 297 2.15 6.23 3.83
CA SER A 297 3.59 6.14 3.55
C SER A 297 4.10 7.47 3.04
N SER A 298 5.38 7.77 3.25
CA SER A 298 5.97 9.03 2.78
C SER A 298 7.24 8.83 1.96
N VAL A 299 7.40 9.69 0.96
CA VAL A 299 8.54 9.73 0.03
C VAL A 299 9.04 11.15 -0.10
N ARG A 300 10.36 11.33 -0.03
CA ARG A 300 10.99 12.60 -0.42
C ARG A 300 11.62 12.43 -1.79
N ILE A 301 11.17 13.22 -2.76
CA ILE A 301 11.81 13.30 -4.09
C ILE A 301 12.70 14.53 -4.09
N THR A 302 13.93 14.37 -4.57
CA THR A 302 14.87 15.46 -4.77
C THR A 302 15.32 15.45 -6.22
N ILE A 303 15.08 16.56 -6.91
CA ILE A 303 15.54 16.77 -8.29
C ILE A 303 16.84 17.57 -8.23
N THR A 304 17.89 17.04 -8.86
CA THR A 304 19.24 17.62 -8.84
C THR A 304 19.89 17.58 -10.22
N SER A 305 20.55 18.67 -10.59
CA SER A 305 21.40 18.72 -11.79
C SER A 305 22.85 18.38 -11.40
N TYR A 306 23.45 17.39 -12.07
CA TYR A 306 24.82 16.95 -11.80
C TYR A 306 25.82 18.12 -11.81
N CYS A 307 26.76 18.15 -10.86
CA CYS A 307 27.71 19.26 -10.63
C CYS A 307 27.10 20.63 -10.22
N TYR A 308 25.77 20.76 -10.16
CA TYR A 308 25.07 21.97 -9.69
C TYR A 308 24.23 21.68 -8.43
N GLU A 309 24.85 21.06 -7.44
CA GLU A 309 24.21 20.60 -6.19
C GLU A 309 23.57 21.71 -5.35
N ASN A 310 23.94 22.97 -5.55
CA ASN A 310 23.31 24.10 -4.87
C ASN A 310 21.87 24.36 -5.36
N CYS A 311 21.53 23.86 -6.54
CA CYS A 311 20.20 24.01 -7.14
C CYS A 311 19.44 22.70 -6.96
N LYS A 312 18.82 22.48 -5.78
CA LYS A 312 17.94 21.32 -5.54
C LYS A 312 16.48 21.73 -5.46
N THR A 313 15.61 20.88 -6.00
CA THR A 313 14.15 21.04 -5.90
C THR A 313 13.57 19.83 -5.15
N PRO A 314 13.40 19.92 -3.81
CA PRO A 314 12.77 18.87 -3.04
C PRO A 314 11.24 18.98 -3.09
N LEU A 315 10.57 17.84 -3.07
CA LEU A 315 9.14 17.71 -2.78
C LEU A 315 8.90 16.45 -1.93
N VAL A 316 7.81 16.44 -1.17
CA VAL A 316 7.43 15.30 -0.31
C VAL A 316 6.07 14.79 -0.73
N LEU A 317 5.99 13.50 -1.02
CA LEU A 317 4.76 12.77 -1.29
C LEU A 317 4.31 12.06 -0.01
N LEU A 318 3.06 12.28 0.38
CA LEU A 318 2.36 11.56 1.44
C LEU A 318 1.27 10.72 0.77
N ILE A 319 1.54 9.43 0.66
CA ILE A 319 0.68 8.44 0.00
C ILE A 319 -0.32 7.96 1.05
N GLY A 320 -1.59 8.29 0.88
CA GLY A 320 -2.68 7.82 1.72
C GLY A 320 -3.38 6.58 1.14
N ILE A 321 -4.66 6.46 1.44
CA ILE A 321 -5.53 5.36 1.00
C ILE A 321 -5.94 5.54 -0.47
N ASP A 322 -6.56 6.68 -0.80
CA ASP A 322 -7.14 6.97 -2.12
C ASP A 322 -6.51 8.19 -2.82
N THR A 323 -5.62 8.90 -2.13
CA THR A 323 -5.06 10.17 -2.58
C THR A 323 -3.58 10.28 -2.25
N ILE A 324 -2.84 11.03 -3.06
CA ILE A 324 -1.44 11.37 -2.81
C ILE A 324 -1.37 12.88 -2.51
N LYS A 325 -0.96 13.24 -1.31
CA LYS A 325 -0.71 14.66 -0.97
C LYS A 325 0.75 15.00 -1.29
N VAL A 326 0.96 16.11 -1.99
CA VAL A 326 2.28 16.58 -2.40
C VAL A 326 2.59 17.89 -1.73
N VAL A 327 3.69 17.96 -0.98
CA VAL A 327 4.22 19.17 -0.37
C VAL A 327 5.42 19.63 -1.19
N MET A 328 5.27 20.79 -1.84
CA MET A 328 6.31 21.38 -2.68
C MET A 328 7.33 22.16 -1.84
N LYS A 329 8.47 22.54 -2.47
CA LYS A 329 9.55 23.33 -1.84
C LYS A 329 9.07 24.65 -1.23
N ASP A 330 8.06 25.28 -1.83
CA ASP A 330 7.48 26.56 -1.39
C ASP A 330 6.40 26.41 -0.30
N GLY A 331 6.15 25.19 0.16
CA GLY A 331 5.14 24.88 1.17
C GLY A 331 3.73 24.72 0.61
N ARG A 332 3.51 24.90 -0.71
CA ARG A 332 2.21 24.60 -1.31
C ARG A 332 1.91 23.12 -1.23
N VAL A 333 0.65 22.82 -0.93
CA VAL A 333 0.15 21.45 -0.84
C VAL A 333 -0.83 21.20 -1.97
N CYS A 334 -0.56 20.18 -2.77
CA CYS A 334 -1.48 19.66 -3.78
C CYS A 334 -2.01 18.30 -3.33
N THR A 335 -3.24 17.95 -3.70
CA THR A 335 -3.79 16.61 -3.49
C THR A 335 -4.10 16.00 -4.84
N LEU A 336 -3.43 14.90 -5.17
CA LEU A 336 -3.63 14.12 -6.37
C LEU A 336 -4.58 12.94 -6.07
N LEU A 337 -5.28 12.51 -7.10
CA LEU A 337 -6.11 11.32 -7.10
C LEU A 337 -5.24 10.06 -7.31
N PHE A 338 -5.90 8.92 -7.46
CA PHE A 338 -5.26 7.60 -7.61
C PHE A 338 -4.71 7.33 -9.02
N GLU A 339 -4.82 8.29 -9.94
CA GLU A 339 -4.38 8.15 -11.33
C GLU A 339 -2.88 8.40 -11.49
N ASP A 340 -2.21 7.52 -12.25
CA ASP A 340 -0.77 7.58 -12.47
C ASP A 340 -0.36 8.79 -13.32
N SER A 341 -1.25 9.28 -14.19
CA SER A 341 -1.06 10.46 -15.06
C SER A 341 -0.81 11.72 -14.24
N GLU A 342 -1.66 12.01 -13.25
CA GLU A 342 -1.55 13.22 -12.43
C GLU A 342 -0.19 13.33 -11.73
N LEU A 343 0.33 12.21 -11.22
CA LEU A 343 1.65 12.18 -10.59
C LEU A 343 2.77 12.41 -11.60
N ARG A 344 2.67 11.83 -12.80
CA ARG A 344 3.65 12.03 -13.89
C ARG A 344 3.70 13.49 -14.30
N ASP A 345 2.53 14.09 -14.52
CA ASP A 345 2.40 15.48 -14.94
C ASP A 345 2.96 16.43 -13.89
N LEU A 346 2.69 16.18 -12.61
CA LEU A 346 3.23 16.98 -11.51
C LEU A 346 4.76 16.89 -11.44
N ILE A 347 5.35 15.69 -11.57
CA ILE A 347 6.81 15.52 -11.52
C ILE A 347 7.47 16.17 -12.74
N GLN A 348 6.91 16.01 -13.93
CA GLN A 348 7.41 16.67 -15.14
C GLN A 348 7.35 18.20 -15.03
N TRP A 349 6.25 18.73 -14.50
CA TRP A 349 6.13 20.15 -14.20
C TRP A 349 7.20 20.61 -13.19
N GLN A 350 7.46 19.84 -12.13
CA GLN A 350 8.52 20.15 -11.16
C GLN A 350 9.93 20.14 -11.78
N ILE A 351 10.17 19.30 -12.79
CA ILE A 351 11.42 19.30 -13.56
C ILE A 351 11.56 20.59 -14.37
N CYS A 352 10.48 21.06 -15.01
CA CYS A 352 10.51 22.32 -15.74
C CYS A 352 10.85 23.50 -14.82
N GLN A 353 10.26 23.53 -13.63
CA GLN A 353 10.59 24.52 -12.61
C GLN A 353 12.05 24.42 -12.15
N HIS A 354 12.56 23.19 -12.00
CA HIS A 354 13.95 22.97 -11.63
C HIS A 354 14.91 23.56 -12.66
N HIS A 355 14.68 23.37 -13.96
CA HIS A 355 15.52 23.98 -15.01
C HIS A 355 15.53 25.51 -14.91
N ALA A 356 14.35 26.11 -14.83
CA ALA A 356 14.22 27.57 -14.69
C ALA A 356 14.93 28.10 -13.44
N GLN A 357 14.75 27.45 -12.29
CA GLN A 357 15.39 27.85 -11.03
C GLN A 357 16.92 27.68 -11.07
N SER A 358 17.41 26.59 -11.67
CA SER A 358 18.84 26.33 -11.82
C SER A 358 19.51 27.39 -12.70
N ILE A 359 18.90 27.73 -13.84
CA ILE A 359 19.39 28.78 -14.74
C ILE A 359 19.35 30.16 -14.06
N GLN A 360 18.29 30.46 -13.32
CA GLN A 360 18.18 31.72 -12.58
C GLN A 360 19.30 31.85 -11.53
N THR A 361 19.61 30.77 -10.83
CA THR A 361 20.68 30.74 -9.81
C THR A 361 22.04 30.89 -10.48
N LEU A 362 22.24 30.21 -11.60
CA LEU A 362 23.45 30.27 -12.39
C LEU A 362 23.70 31.67 -12.98
N ALA A 363 22.66 32.32 -13.51
CA ALA A 363 22.71 33.69 -14.00
C ALA A 363 23.25 34.65 -12.93
N LYS A 364 22.73 34.55 -11.69
CA LYS A 364 23.20 35.35 -10.55
C LYS A 364 24.66 35.10 -10.22
N MET A 365 25.13 33.85 -10.30
CA MET A 365 26.54 33.51 -10.05
C MET A 365 27.49 34.07 -11.11
N GLN A 366 27.06 34.12 -12.38
CA GLN A 366 27.84 34.69 -13.49
C GLN A 366 27.68 36.22 -13.66
N GLY A 367 26.89 36.88 -12.80
CA GLY A 367 26.64 38.33 -12.89
C GLY A 367 25.64 38.75 -13.98
N TRP A 368 24.90 37.81 -14.58
CA TRP A 368 23.78 38.10 -15.46
C TRP A 368 22.58 38.61 -14.66
N GLN A 369 21.79 39.50 -15.25
CA GLN A 369 20.57 40.00 -14.62
C GLN A 369 19.35 39.22 -15.11
N VAL A 370 18.48 38.82 -14.20
CA VAL A 370 17.23 38.13 -14.51
C VAL A 370 16.16 39.19 -14.77
N LEU A 371 15.69 39.30 -16.01
CA LEU A 371 14.65 40.26 -16.42
C LEU A 371 13.25 39.74 -16.09
N SER A 372 13.01 38.45 -16.31
CA SER A 372 11.74 37.80 -16.02
C SER A 372 11.96 36.33 -15.68
N ALA A 373 11.20 35.82 -14.71
CA ALA A 373 11.18 34.41 -14.36
C ALA A 373 9.74 34.02 -14.03
N ILE A 374 9.10 33.31 -14.96
CA ILE A 374 7.71 32.90 -14.86
C ILE A 374 7.69 31.38 -14.74
N VAL A 375 7.28 30.91 -13.58
CA VAL A 375 7.26 29.49 -13.26
C VAL A 375 6.06 28.78 -13.92
N ASN A 376 4.95 29.51 -14.07
CA ASN A 376 3.71 29.04 -14.70
C ASN A 376 3.34 29.99 -15.84
N SER A 377 3.84 29.74 -17.04
CA SER A 377 3.52 30.54 -18.21
C SER A 377 2.28 29.99 -18.92
N GLY A 378 1.30 30.87 -19.21
CA GLY A 378 0.21 30.61 -20.15
C GLY A 378 0.55 31.04 -21.58
N HIS A 379 1.80 31.45 -21.84
CA HIS A 379 2.28 31.87 -23.16
C HIS A 379 3.04 30.72 -23.82
N GLY A 380 2.61 30.33 -25.02
CA GLY A 380 3.20 29.26 -25.82
C GLY A 380 2.15 28.33 -26.43
N ASP A 381 2.59 27.32 -27.16
CA ASP A 381 1.72 26.23 -27.62
C ASP A 381 1.13 25.50 -26.41
N MET A 382 -0.15 25.16 -26.48
CA MET A 382 -0.83 24.44 -25.39
C MET A 382 -0.28 23.02 -25.31
N GLU A 383 0.49 22.76 -24.25
CA GLU A 383 1.01 21.43 -23.96
C GLU A 383 -0.10 20.51 -23.49
N SER A 384 0.04 19.21 -23.80
CA SER A 384 -0.93 18.20 -23.40
C SER A 384 -1.05 18.07 -21.87
N TYR A 385 0.05 18.30 -21.14
CA TYR A 385 0.11 18.23 -19.68
C TYR A 385 1.13 19.23 -19.10
N GLY A 386 0.82 19.80 -17.92
CA GLY A 386 1.69 20.71 -17.17
C GLY A 386 1.76 22.15 -17.69
N THR A 387 2.36 23.06 -16.91
CA THR A 387 2.60 24.45 -17.34
C THR A 387 4.06 24.68 -17.71
N THR A 388 4.31 25.51 -18.71
CA THR A 388 5.66 25.86 -19.15
C THR A 388 6.35 26.82 -18.18
N SER A 389 7.66 26.72 -18.05
CA SER A 389 8.47 27.63 -17.22
C SER A 389 9.45 28.43 -18.08
N ASN A 390 9.45 29.74 -17.93
CA ASN A 390 10.21 30.67 -18.77
C ASN A 390 11.14 31.55 -17.94
N VAL A 391 12.35 31.77 -18.43
CA VAL A 391 13.34 32.67 -17.82
C VAL A 391 13.96 33.55 -18.90
N VAL A 392 13.95 34.86 -18.69
CA VAL A 392 14.61 35.83 -19.57
C VAL A 392 15.72 36.51 -18.79
N LEU A 393 16.93 36.47 -19.35
CA LEU A 393 18.16 36.98 -18.79
C LEU A 393 18.78 38.04 -19.70
N THR A 394 19.56 38.95 -19.12
CA THR A 394 20.43 39.87 -19.86
C THR A 394 21.88 39.74 -19.41
N SER A 395 22.79 39.90 -20.36
CA SER A 395 24.23 39.87 -20.09
C SER A 395 24.65 41.02 -19.16
N PRO A 396 25.79 40.90 -18.45
CA PRO A 396 26.32 41.96 -17.59
C PRO A 396 26.61 43.27 -18.34
N LYS A 397 26.95 43.18 -19.64
CA LYS A 397 27.17 44.33 -20.53
C LYS A 397 25.86 44.90 -21.12
N GLY A 398 24.72 44.22 -20.93
CA GLY A 398 23.41 44.65 -21.44
C GLY A 398 23.23 44.52 -22.97
N ASN A 399 24.15 43.85 -23.65
CA ASN A 399 24.16 43.72 -25.12
C ASN A 399 23.52 42.41 -25.62
N ILE A 400 23.14 41.49 -24.74
CA ILE A 400 22.58 40.18 -25.13
C ILE A 400 21.43 39.83 -24.19
N ILE A 401 20.29 39.46 -24.76
CA ILE A 401 19.15 38.88 -24.05
C ILE A 401 19.09 37.39 -24.38
N LEU A 402 18.89 36.57 -23.36
CA LEU A 402 18.73 35.13 -23.47
C LEU A 402 17.35 34.76 -22.92
N ALA A 403 16.54 34.09 -23.72
CA ALA A 403 15.23 33.59 -23.34
C ALA A 403 15.27 32.05 -23.31
N PHE A 404 15.00 31.49 -22.14
CA PHE A 404 14.93 30.06 -21.91
C PHE A 404 13.48 29.64 -21.64
N HIS A 405 13.06 28.58 -22.31
CA HIS A 405 11.73 27.99 -22.21
C HIS A 405 11.90 26.50 -21.89
N SER A 406 11.23 26.05 -20.83
CA SER A 406 11.21 24.64 -20.42
C SER A 406 9.79 24.12 -20.46
N ASN A 407 9.55 23.17 -21.37
CA ASN A 407 8.25 22.57 -21.57
C ASN A 407 8.25 21.08 -21.14
N PRO A 408 7.16 20.59 -20.52
CA PRO A 408 7.07 19.20 -20.08
C PRO A 408 7.15 18.16 -21.20
N VAL A 409 6.58 18.45 -22.38
CA VAL A 409 6.49 17.49 -23.50
C VAL A 409 7.34 17.91 -24.68
N SER A 410 7.29 19.17 -25.13
CA SER A 410 8.14 19.62 -26.25
C SER A 410 9.62 19.81 -25.89
N GLY A 411 10.00 19.65 -24.62
CA GLY A 411 11.37 19.81 -24.14
C GLY A 411 11.81 21.26 -23.94
N ASN A 412 13.12 21.48 -23.87
CA ASN A 412 13.71 22.79 -23.61
C ASN A 412 14.02 23.54 -24.91
N LYS A 413 13.74 24.83 -24.96
CA LYS A 413 14.11 25.74 -26.05
C LYS A 413 14.89 26.93 -25.52
N LEU A 414 15.87 27.38 -26.30
CA LEU A 414 16.73 28.49 -25.93
C LEU A 414 16.84 29.44 -27.11
N ALA A 415 16.58 30.72 -26.87
CA ALA A 415 16.69 31.75 -27.88
C ALA A 415 17.56 32.92 -27.41
N ILE A 416 18.31 33.50 -28.32
CA ILE A 416 19.18 34.65 -28.05
C ILE A 416 18.81 35.82 -28.94
N LYS A 417 18.89 37.02 -28.36
CA LYS A 417 18.79 38.29 -29.05
C LYS A 417 20.02 39.12 -28.73
N LYS A 418 20.77 39.55 -29.75
CA LYS A 418 21.85 40.53 -29.61
C LYS A 418 21.27 41.93 -29.79
N LEU A 419 21.60 42.83 -28.86
CA LEU A 419 21.23 44.23 -28.90
C LEU A 419 22.41 44.99 -29.51
N ASP A 420 22.32 45.29 -30.80
CA ASP A 420 23.29 46.18 -31.45
C ASP A 420 22.89 47.64 -31.17
N PRO A 421 23.70 48.42 -30.43
CA PRO A 421 23.36 49.81 -30.12
C PRO A 421 23.41 50.72 -31.35
N VAL A 422 23.94 50.25 -32.49
CA VAL A 422 24.25 51.09 -33.66
C VAL A 422 23.30 50.87 -34.84
N LEU A 423 22.57 49.74 -34.95
CA LEU A 423 21.99 49.36 -36.24
C LEU A 423 20.48 49.12 -36.33
N GLU A 424 19.72 49.00 -35.25
CA GLU A 424 18.33 48.54 -35.40
C GLU A 424 17.31 49.62 -35.02
N SER A 425 16.91 50.42 -36.01
CA SER A 425 15.70 51.25 -35.94
C SER A 425 14.55 50.56 -36.66
N HIS A 426 13.84 49.66 -35.98
CA HIS A 426 12.50 49.27 -36.41
C HIS A 426 11.48 50.11 -35.66
N THR A 427 10.91 51.10 -36.35
CA THR A 427 9.79 51.90 -35.86
C THR A 427 8.53 51.06 -35.86
N SER A 428 8.25 50.41 -34.73
CA SER A 428 6.89 49.96 -34.43
C SER A 428 5.96 51.18 -34.47
N PRO A 429 4.79 51.13 -35.15
CA PRO A 429 3.85 52.24 -35.19
C PRO A 429 3.27 52.59 -33.81
N ALA A 430 3.45 51.73 -32.81
CA ALA A 430 3.04 51.97 -31.42
C ALA A 430 4.14 52.65 -30.56
N VAL A 431 5.39 52.66 -31.03
CA VAL A 431 6.55 53.05 -30.21
C VAL A 431 7.36 54.10 -30.97
N THR A 432 7.02 55.38 -30.74
CA THR A 432 7.52 56.52 -31.51
C THR A 432 8.72 57.25 -30.88
N SER A 433 9.10 56.91 -29.64
CA SER A 433 10.19 57.61 -28.93
C SER A 433 11.55 56.92 -29.12
N SER A 434 12.59 57.71 -29.40
CA SER A 434 13.98 57.28 -29.64
C SER A 434 14.66 56.51 -28.50
N LYS A 435 14.08 56.48 -27.29
CA LYS A 435 14.54 55.63 -26.18
C LYS A 435 14.20 54.15 -26.34
N PHE A 436 13.35 53.81 -27.31
CA PHE A 436 12.88 52.45 -27.55
C PHE A 436 13.35 51.85 -28.89
N THR A 437 14.21 52.54 -29.64
CA THR A 437 14.85 51.97 -30.85
C THR A 437 15.67 50.73 -30.54
N SER A 438 16.25 50.62 -29.34
CA SER A 438 16.97 49.42 -28.87
C SER A 438 16.10 48.18 -28.62
N LEU A 439 14.77 48.22 -28.82
CA LEU A 439 13.91 47.05 -28.69
C LEU A 439 13.83 46.20 -29.96
N ALA A 440 14.39 46.64 -31.07
CA ALA A 440 14.41 45.90 -32.32
C ALA A 440 15.42 44.74 -32.25
N GLY A 441 15.12 43.63 -32.93
CA GLY A 441 15.96 42.44 -33.00
C GLY A 441 15.16 41.17 -32.77
N ASP A 442 15.23 40.22 -33.70
CA ASP A 442 14.51 38.95 -33.63
C ASP A 442 15.27 37.94 -32.74
N PHE A 443 14.52 37.12 -32.01
CA PHE A 443 15.09 36.01 -31.26
C PHE A 443 15.52 34.90 -32.21
N GLN A 444 16.78 34.47 -32.10
CA GLN A 444 17.31 33.32 -32.83
C GLN A 444 17.35 32.10 -31.90
N GLU A 445 16.68 31.02 -32.30
CA GLU A 445 16.68 29.76 -31.55
C GLU A 445 18.02 29.04 -31.71
N ILE A 446 18.54 28.54 -30.59
CA ILE A 446 19.81 27.83 -30.50
C ILE A 446 19.53 26.34 -30.37
N ASN A 447 20.23 25.56 -31.19
CA ASN A 447 20.22 24.12 -31.05
C ASN A 447 21.03 23.70 -29.81
N LEU A 448 20.33 23.25 -28.77
CA LEU A 448 20.91 22.80 -27.50
C LEU A 448 21.83 21.57 -27.64
N ASP A 449 21.67 20.77 -28.69
CA ASP A 449 22.49 19.57 -28.91
C ASP A 449 23.90 19.90 -29.38
N GLN A 450 24.07 21.07 -30.01
CA GLN A 450 25.38 21.55 -30.47
C GLN A 450 26.17 22.26 -29.37
N LEU A 451 25.57 22.51 -28.21
CA LEU A 451 26.24 23.16 -27.08
C LEU A 451 27.13 22.17 -26.31
N GLU A 452 28.33 22.62 -25.98
CA GLU A 452 29.25 21.89 -25.10
C GLU A 452 28.71 21.89 -23.66
N GLY A 453 28.59 20.69 -23.07
CA GLY A 453 28.15 20.52 -21.68
C GLY A 453 27.56 19.14 -21.43
N ARG A 454 27.77 18.58 -20.23
CA ARG A 454 27.28 17.24 -19.87
C ARG A 454 25.79 17.19 -19.55
N ASN A 455 25.23 18.31 -19.08
CA ASN A 455 23.82 18.49 -18.73
C ASN A 455 23.33 19.84 -19.23
N LEU A 456 22.02 20.06 -19.23
CA LEU A 456 21.38 21.29 -19.69
C LEU A 456 21.95 22.52 -18.99
N VAL A 457 22.09 22.47 -17.66
CA VAL A 457 22.61 23.57 -16.85
C VAL A 457 24.05 23.88 -17.23
N GLY A 458 24.91 22.87 -17.41
CA GLY A 458 26.29 23.05 -17.85
C GLY A 458 26.42 23.57 -19.28
N LYS A 459 25.53 23.16 -20.20
CA LYS A 459 25.48 23.72 -21.55
C LYS A 459 25.20 25.21 -21.54
N ILE A 460 24.26 25.64 -20.70
CA ILE A 460 23.89 27.05 -20.55
C ILE A 460 24.99 27.83 -19.79
N ASP A 461 25.64 27.22 -18.80
CA ASP A 461 26.79 27.79 -18.07
C ASP A 461 27.93 28.15 -19.03
N MET A 462 28.35 27.20 -19.88
CA MET A 462 29.39 27.40 -20.87
C MET A 462 29.01 28.45 -21.92
N LEU A 463 27.75 28.43 -22.37
CA LEU A 463 27.23 29.42 -23.32
C LEU A 463 27.28 30.83 -22.72
N MET A 464 26.75 31.02 -21.51
CA MET A 464 26.74 32.33 -20.87
C MET A 464 28.15 32.84 -20.57
N ALA A 465 29.07 31.95 -20.18
CA ALA A 465 30.49 32.30 -20.02
C ALA A 465 31.10 32.79 -21.35
N ARG A 466 30.88 32.09 -22.47
CA ARG A 466 31.35 32.53 -23.80
C ARG A 466 30.79 33.90 -24.19
N LEU A 467 29.49 34.12 -23.97
CA LEU A 467 28.83 35.39 -24.31
C LEU A 467 29.24 36.56 -23.40
N THR A 468 29.73 36.31 -22.19
CA THR A 468 30.34 37.36 -21.35
C THR A 468 31.75 37.73 -21.77
N SER A 469 32.51 36.77 -22.32
CA SER A 469 33.89 36.96 -22.77
C SER A 469 34.00 37.69 -24.11
N SER A 470 32.99 37.57 -24.97
CA SER A 470 32.79 38.44 -26.14
C SER A 470 32.32 39.83 -25.72
#